data_AF-A0A1C6C4R7-F1
#
_entry.id   AF-A0A1C6C4R7-F1
#
_cell.length_a   1.000
_cell.length_b   1.000
_cell.length_c   1.000
_cell.angle_alpha   90.00
_cell.angle_beta   90.00
_cell.angle_gamma   90.00
#
_symmetry.space_group_name_H-M   'P 1'
#
loop_
_entity.id
_entity.type
_entity.pdbx_description
1 polymer ?
#
loop_
_entity_poly.entity_id
_entity_poly.type
_entity_poly.pdbx_seq_one_letter_code
_entity_poly.pdbx_strand_id
1 'polypeptide(L)'
;MAVRRIFSVDVIDTDDFLELPSSAQALYFHLGMRADDNGFVSSPNKIIKIANCTNGDLRRLISKGYVIPVENGVMVFLSWKGKSKE
;
A
#
# COMPACT_ATOMS: atom_id res chain seq x y z
N MET A 1 -19.18 -13.38 2.32
CA MET A 1 -18.82 -12.21 1.49
C MET A 1 -17.40 -12.42 1.00
N ALA A 2 -17.15 -12.33 -0.31
CA ALA A 2 -15.82 -12.56 -0.87
C ALA A 2 -14.97 -11.30 -0.73
N VAL A 3 -13.87 -11.37 0.00
CA VAL A 3 -12.92 -10.25 0.15
C VAL A 3 -12.23 -10.05 -1.20
N ARG A 4 -12.68 -9.06 -1.98
CA ARG A 4 -12.09 -8.70 -3.28
C ARG A 4 -10.90 -7.78 -3.06
N ARG A 5 -9.70 -8.35 -3.06
CA ARG A 5 -8.45 -7.59 -3.13
C ARG A 5 -8.10 -7.42 -4.61
N ILE A 6 -8.34 -6.25 -5.17
CA ILE A 6 -8.03 -5.98 -6.58
C ILE A 6 -6.89 -4.98 -6.61
N PHE A 7 -5.67 -5.48 -6.82
CA PHE A 7 -4.57 -4.64 -7.26
C PHE A 7 -4.77 -4.31 -8.74
N SER A 8 -4.78 -3.03 -9.09
CA SER A 8 -4.81 -2.60 -10.50
C SER A 8 -3.44 -2.87 -11.10
N VAL A 9 -3.41 -3.59 -12.23
CA VAL A 9 -2.18 -3.75 -13.03
C VAL A 9 -1.65 -2.37 -13.45
N ASP A 10 -2.53 -1.42 -13.74
CA ASP A 10 -2.19 -0.03 -14.09
C ASP A 10 -1.46 0.75 -12.99
N VAL A 11 -1.41 0.24 -11.76
CA VAL A 11 -0.62 0.83 -10.65
C VAL A 11 0.76 0.17 -10.59
N ILE A 12 0.80 -1.17 -10.66
CA ILE A 12 2.02 -1.94 -10.42
C ILE A 12 2.94 -2.04 -11.64
N ASP A 13 2.42 -1.81 -12.86
CA ASP A 13 3.21 -1.77 -14.10
C ASP A 13 3.74 -0.36 -14.44
N THR A 14 3.54 0.62 -13.55
CA THR A 14 4.09 1.97 -13.76
C THR A 14 5.59 1.99 -13.51
N ASP A 15 6.33 2.80 -14.28
CA ASP A 15 7.77 2.99 -14.07
C ASP A 15 8.07 3.41 -12.62
N ASP A 16 7.28 4.35 -12.07
CA ASP A 16 7.39 4.81 -10.69
C ASP A 16 7.28 3.68 -9.64
N PHE A 17 6.47 2.65 -9.90
CA PHE A 17 6.33 1.50 -9.02
C PHE A 17 7.50 0.53 -9.21
N LEU A 18 7.88 0.26 -10.47
CA LEU A 18 8.96 -0.66 -10.82
C LEU A 18 10.34 -0.14 -10.37
N GLU A 19 10.52 1.17 -10.25
CA GLU A 19 11.71 1.81 -9.67
C GLU A 19 11.83 1.66 -8.15
N LEU A 20 10.76 1.26 -7.46
CA LEU A 20 10.83 1.01 -6.01
C LEU A 20 11.70 -0.21 -5.70
N PRO A 21 12.42 -0.21 -4.56
CA PRO A 21 13.07 -1.42 -4.07
C PRO A 21 12.05 -2.56 -3.91
N SER A 22 12.46 -3.80 -4.18
CA SER A 22 11.59 -4.98 -4.05
C SER A 22 10.97 -5.12 -2.65
N SER A 23 11.67 -4.65 -1.60
CA SER A 23 11.12 -4.59 -0.23
C SER A 23 9.92 -3.65 -0.11
N ALA A 24 9.96 -2.48 -0.77
CA ALA A 24 8.85 -1.53 -0.78
C ALA A 24 7.69 -2.05 -1.63
N GLN A 25 7.96 -2.67 -2.78
CA GLN A 25 6.94 -3.33 -3.59
C GLN A 25 6.24 -4.44 -2.79
N ALA A 26 7.02 -5.30 -2.12
CA ALA A 26 6.49 -6.35 -1.25
C ALA A 26 5.62 -5.76 -0.12
N LEU A 27 6.10 -4.71 0.56
CA LEU A 27 5.34 -4.04 1.61
C LEU A 27 3.98 -3.53 1.11
N TYR A 28 3.94 -2.92 -0.08
CA TYR A 28 2.70 -2.46 -0.70
C TYR A 28 1.69 -3.60 -0.90
N PHE A 29 2.12 -4.74 -1.45
CA PHE A 29 1.25 -5.91 -1.59
C PHE A 29 0.82 -6.46 -0.23
N HIS A 30 1.72 -6.56 0.74
CA HIS A 30 1.39 -7.05 2.08
C HIS A 30 0.39 -6.16 2.82
N LEU A 31 0.48 -4.84 2.62
CA LEU A 31 -0.46 -3.84 3.12
C LEU A 31 -1.82 -4.03 2.44
N GLY A 32 -1.88 -4.06 1.10
CA GLY A 32 -3.13 -4.24 0.36
C GLY A 32 -3.84 -5.56 0.64
N MET A 33 -3.10 -6.64 0.91
CA MET A 33 -3.69 -7.93 1.30
C MET A 33 -4.35 -7.89 2.70
N ARG A 34 -3.95 -6.97 3.56
CA ARG A 34 -4.44 -6.84 4.94
C ARG A 34 -5.28 -5.58 5.16
N ALA A 35 -5.44 -4.79 4.12
CA ALA A 35 -6.34 -3.65 4.11
C ALA A 35 -7.80 -4.12 4.09
N ASP A 36 -8.69 -3.27 4.59
CA ASP A 36 -10.13 -3.44 4.44
C ASP A 36 -10.62 -3.06 3.03
N ASP A 37 -11.94 -3.05 2.82
CA ASP A 37 -12.55 -2.75 1.52
C ASP A 37 -12.26 -1.33 1.02
N ASN A 38 -11.87 -0.41 1.91
CA ASN A 38 -11.51 0.98 1.61
C ASN A 38 -10.00 1.19 1.49
N GLY A 39 -9.20 0.14 1.65
CA GLY A 39 -7.74 0.24 1.65
C GLY A 39 -7.13 0.64 3.00
N PHE A 40 -7.92 0.69 4.09
CA PHE A 40 -7.40 1.07 5.40
C PHE A 40 -6.71 -0.09 6.12
N VAL A 41 -5.60 0.22 6.77
CA VAL A 41 -4.76 -0.68 7.57
C VAL A 41 -4.55 -0.07 8.95
N SER A 42 -5.14 -0.71 9.97
CA SER A 42 -5.06 -0.27 11.38
C SER A 42 -3.73 -0.55 12.08
N SER A 43 -2.85 -1.37 11.49
CA SER A 43 -1.59 -1.78 12.12
C SER A 43 -0.44 -1.91 11.11
N PRO A 44 -0.01 -0.80 10.47
CA PRO A 44 1.06 -0.82 9.47
C PRO A 44 2.37 -1.39 10.02
N ASN A 45 2.74 -1.04 11.26
CA ASN A 45 3.96 -1.54 11.91
C ASN A 45 3.99 -3.07 12.08
N LYS A 46 2.82 -3.69 12.29
CA LYS A 46 2.70 -5.16 12.34
C LYS A 46 2.99 -5.77 10.97
N ILE A 47 2.52 -5.12 9.91
CA ILE A 47 2.71 -5.61 8.53
C ILE A 47 4.15 -5.45 8.09
N ILE A 48 4.81 -4.33 8.44
CA ILE A 48 6.24 -4.14 8.22
C ILE A 48 7.05 -5.32 8.80
N LYS A 49 6.74 -5.73 10.05
CA LYS A 49 7.40 -6.88 10.68
C LYS A 49 7.09 -8.20 9.98
N ILE A 50 5.82 -8.45 9.61
CA ILE A 50 5.42 -9.69 8.91
C ILE A 50 6.09 -9.80 7.53
N ALA A 51 6.20 -8.69 6.81
CA ALA A 51 6.79 -8.64 5.48
C ALA A 51 8.33 -8.55 5.51
N ASN A 52 8.93 -8.53 6.71
CA ASN A 52 10.37 -8.30 6.90
C ASN A 52 10.87 -7.03 6.17
N CYS A 53 10.07 -5.98 6.20
CA CYS A 53 10.39 -4.68 5.60
C CYS A 53 10.83 -3.68 6.66
N THR A 54 11.19 -2.48 6.22
CA THR A 54 11.63 -1.40 7.10
C THR A 54 10.65 -0.22 7.12
N ASN A 55 10.76 0.64 8.13
CA ASN A 55 10.05 1.93 8.13
C ASN A 55 10.49 2.84 6.96
N GLY A 56 11.69 2.63 6.42
CA GLY A 56 12.16 3.33 5.22
C GLY A 56 11.34 2.97 3.98
N ASP A 57 10.94 1.70 3.85
CA ASP A 57 10.06 1.25 2.77
C ASP A 57 8.67 1.89 2.87
N LEU A 58 8.11 1.94 4.08
CA LEU A 58 6.83 2.63 4.31
C LEU A 58 6.93 4.11 3.93
N ARG A 59 8.01 4.79 4.33
CA ARG A 59 8.22 6.21 4.00
C ARG A 59 8.35 6.44 2.49
N ARG A 60 8.96 5.51 1.73
CA ARG A 60 9.00 5.57 0.26
C ARG A 60 7.61 5.47 -0.35
N LEU A 61 6.81 4.50 0.10
CA LEU A 61 5.43 4.33 -0.36
C LEU A 61 4.57 5.57 -0.06
N ILE A 62 4.79 6.20 1.09
CA ILE A 62 4.13 7.47 1.45
C ILE A 62 4.59 8.60 0.52
N SER A 63 5.90 8.74 0.31
CA SER A 63 6.47 9.80 -0.53
C SER A 63 6.02 9.72 -1.99
N LYS A 64 5.80 8.51 -2.52
CA LYS A 64 5.30 8.26 -3.89
C LYS A 64 3.76 8.22 -3.94
N GLY A 65 3.07 8.33 -2.80
CA GLY A 65 1.61 8.41 -2.74
C GLY A 65 0.88 7.09 -3.02
N TYR A 66 1.54 5.95 -2.79
CA TYR A 66 0.92 4.63 -2.76
C TYR A 66 0.21 4.35 -1.43
N VAL A 67 0.68 5.01 -0.37
CA VAL A 67 0.17 4.89 0.99
C VAL A 67 -0.02 6.30 1.58
N ILE A 68 -1.10 6.57 2.30
CA ILE A 68 -1.30 7.81 3.04
C ILE A 68 -1.38 7.51 4.54
N PRO A 69 -0.58 8.18 5.39
CA PRO A 69 -0.74 8.09 6.82
C PRO A 69 -2.04 8.76 7.28
N VAL A 70 -2.75 8.10 8.18
CA VAL A 70 -3.95 8.63 8.85
C VAL A 70 -3.80 8.44 10.36
N GLU A 71 -4.66 9.07 11.18
CA GLU A 71 -4.48 9.15 12.63
C GLU A 71 -4.17 7.81 13.32
N ASN A 72 -4.84 6.71 12.90
CA ASN A 72 -4.69 5.38 13.51
C ASN A 72 -4.18 4.30 12.56
N GLY A 73 -3.49 4.66 11.48
CA GLY A 73 -3.05 3.67 10.52
C GLY A 73 -2.57 4.26 9.20
N VAL A 74 -2.80 3.50 8.13
CA VAL A 74 -2.51 3.96 6.77
C VAL A 74 -3.62 3.56 5.81
N MET A 75 -3.82 4.37 4.78
CA MET A 75 -4.65 4.07 3.61
C MET A 75 -3.75 3.61 2.47
N VAL A 76 -4.09 2.53 1.80
CA VAL A 76 -3.33 1.93 0.69
C VAL A 76 -4.13 2.07 -0.58
N PHE A 77 -3.54 2.68 -1.62
CA PHE A 77 -4.21 2.82 -2.90
C PHE A 77 -3.99 1.60 -3.78
N LEU A 78 -5.01 0.77 -3.93
CA LEU A 78 -4.97 -0.44 -4.76
C LEU A 78 -5.32 -0.17 -6.24
N SER A 79 -5.96 0.97 -6.53
CA SER A 79 -6.31 1.40 -7.89
C SER A 79 -6.40 2.93 -7.96
N TRP A 80 -6.08 3.50 -9.13
CA TRP A 80 -6.21 4.95 -9.37
C TRP A 80 -7.65 5.47 -9.35
N LYS A 81 -8.65 4.59 -9.46
CA LYS A 81 -10.05 4.96 -9.22
C LYS A 81 -10.32 5.40 -7.78
N GLY A 82 -9.50 4.98 -6.82
CA GLY A 82 -9.60 5.40 -5.42
C GLY A 82 -8.98 6.78 -5.12
N LYS A 83 -8.31 7.42 -6.09
CA LYS A 83 -7.80 8.80 -5.96
C LYS A 83 -8.84 9.87 -6.38
N SER A 84 -10.13 9.55 -6.31
CA SER A 84 -11.19 10.53 -6.50
C SER A 84 -11.11 11.59 -5.39
N LYS A 85 -10.44 12.69 -5.75
CA LYS A 85 -10.38 14.02 -5.15
C LYS A 85 -11.35 14.24 -3.99
N GLU A 86 -10.79 14.49 -2.82
CA GLU A 86 -11.30 15.52 -1.91
C GLU A 86 -10.29 16.67 -1.90
#